data_AF-I4YEQ1-F1
#
_entry.id   AF-I4YEQ1-F1
#
_cell.length_a   1.000
_cell.length_b   1.000
_cell.length_c   1.000
_cell.angle_alpha   90.00
_cell.angle_beta   90.00
_cell.angle_gamma   90.00
#
_symmetry.space_group_name_H-M   'P 1'
#
loop_
_entity.id
_entity.type
_entity.pdbx_description
1 polymer ?
#
loop_
_entity_poly.entity_id
_entity_poly.type
_entity_poly.pdbx_seq_one_letter_code
_entity_poly.pdbx_strand_id
1 'polypeptide(L)'
;MSSHLIAGQNEGFYTTEILPMFRLGFRYYACESYQHKPSAFKTIPFRQNQVQFSMQDRSPHVELSLDHRTIISNSGYRSARTSEPIRSGTYYYEVKIDKGGGVDEAHVRVGVSRREAESGAPVGYDGYSYGWRDINGHKVHLSRSQKYSDGFTTGDVVGVLVHLPINQPRKVSINKTRIPIKYKELLWFELSEYPHTKEMDLLMDYGHEDEIPIDKGRLGKKSAKGIKIPRIPGSFIEFFKNGEPVASEPAYTDLLDYLPKKKQPEGAKASKKQDLKKDLDYDDGTCGYYPMVSLYKGGQATLNPGPEFAYPPNTKHAYKPLSDRFGEFWEEMRLLDDEACAELPDVADVLIPQSIAELSGTDQQFYGTGSVDGATPTAPKPDVSSQPPEVPMQDVQMQEKQEELPDHSHQFIPNVDILNE
;
A
#
# COMPACT_ATOMS: atom_id res chain seq x y z
N MET A 1 -6.44 -27.39 3.61
CA MET A 1 -6.12 -26.00 3.97
C MET A 1 -5.33 -25.40 2.82
N SER A 2 -5.66 -24.17 2.39
CA SER A 2 -4.84 -23.44 1.40
C SER A 2 -3.41 -23.35 1.94
N SER A 3 -2.42 -23.77 1.16
CA SER A 3 -1.00 -23.91 1.55
C SER A 3 -0.30 -22.65 2.10
N HIS A 4 -1.00 -21.52 2.21
CA HIS A 4 -0.45 -20.22 2.62
C HIS A 4 -1.14 -19.62 3.85
N LEU A 5 -2.23 -20.23 4.31
CA LEU A 5 -2.93 -19.85 5.54
C LEU A 5 -2.46 -20.75 6.68
N ILE A 6 -2.17 -20.13 7.82
CA ILE A 6 -1.81 -20.80 9.06
C ILE A 6 -2.84 -20.41 10.10
N ALA A 7 -3.23 -21.36 10.95
CA ALA A 7 -4.17 -21.09 12.03
C ALA A 7 -3.70 -19.88 12.85
N GLY A 8 -4.59 -18.91 13.01
CA GLY A 8 -4.39 -17.76 13.88
C GLY A 8 -4.57 -18.13 15.34
N GLN A 9 -4.50 -17.12 16.20
CA GLN A 9 -4.81 -17.25 17.62
C GLN A 9 -6.31 -17.45 17.86
N ASN A 10 -7.15 -16.96 16.95
CA ASN A 10 -8.60 -17.06 17.05
C ASN A 10 -9.12 -18.24 16.21
N GLU A 11 -10.01 -19.05 16.78
CA GLU A 11 -10.61 -20.18 16.09
C GLU A 11 -11.35 -19.72 14.82
N GLY A 12 -11.08 -20.38 13.69
CA GLY A 12 -11.65 -20.03 12.39
C GLY A 12 -10.96 -18.86 11.67
N PHE A 13 -9.93 -18.27 12.27
CA PHE A 13 -9.11 -17.22 11.67
C PHE A 13 -7.69 -17.68 11.37
N TYR A 14 -7.05 -16.99 10.43
CA TYR A 14 -5.78 -17.38 9.84
C TYR A 14 -4.85 -16.19 9.64
N THR A 15 -3.54 -16.46 9.69
CA THR A 15 -2.50 -15.54 9.24
C THR A 15 -1.78 -16.09 8.00
N THR A 16 -0.85 -15.31 7.44
CA THR A 16 -0.08 -15.63 6.23
C THR A 16 1.41 -15.47 6.52
N GLU A 17 2.16 -16.57 6.65
CA GLU A 17 3.63 -16.52 6.84
C GLU A 17 4.42 -16.78 5.54
N ILE A 18 3.74 -17.20 4.47
CA ILE A 18 4.37 -17.71 3.25
C ILE A 18 4.32 -16.67 2.12
N LEU A 19 3.77 -15.48 2.36
CA LEU A 19 3.64 -14.42 1.37
C LEU A 19 4.66 -13.30 1.59
N PRO A 20 5.20 -12.69 0.52
CA PRO A 20 5.97 -11.47 0.64
C PRO A 20 5.02 -10.32 1.01
N MET A 21 5.01 -9.96 2.30
CA MET A 21 4.16 -8.90 2.84
C MET A 21 4.59 -7.52 2.33
N PHE A 22 3.67 -6.56 2.26
CA PHE A 22 4.03 -5.18 1.89
C PHE A 22 4.74 -4.54 3.08
N ARG A 23 6.06 -4.35 2.97
CA ARG A 23 6.90 -3.84 4.07
C ARG A 23 8.18 -3.23 3.54
N LEU A 24 8.84 -2.43 4.37
CA LEU A 24 10.17 -1.87 4.10
C LEU A 24 10.22 -1.05 2.79
N GLY A 25 9.10 -0.42 2.42
CA GLY A 25 9.01 0.39 1.19
C GLY A 25 8.86 -0.43 -0.10
N PHE A 26 8.47 -1.71 0.00
CA PHE A 26 8.20 -2.56 -1.16
C PHE A 26 6.81 -3.19 -1.09
N ARG A 27 6.23 -3.39 -2.28
CA ARG A 27 4.98 -4.11 -2.52
C ARG A 27 5.20 -5.24 -3.51
N TYR A 28 4.34 -6.25 -3.43
CA TYR A 28 4.51 -7.51 -4.12
C TYR A 28 3.23 -7.98 -4.79
N TYR A 29 3.23 -8.20 -6.10
CA TYR A 29 2.08 -8.78 -6.80
C TYR A 29 2.45 -10.13 -7.38
N ALA A 30 1.56 -11.11 -7.29
CA ALA A 30 1.80 -12.36 -8.01
C ALA A 30 1.90 -12.09 -9.51
N CYS A 31 2.79 -12.83 -10.18
CA CYS A 31 2.97 -12.70 -11.61
C CYS A 31 3.18 -14.04 -12.30
N GLU A 32 2.95 -14.06 -13.61
CA GLU A 32 3.26 -15.20 -14.47
C GLU A 32 3.86 -14.72 -15.79
N SER A 33 4.55 -15.61 -16.50
CA SER A 33 5.14 -15.29 -17.81
C SER A 33 4.09 -15.33 -18.93
N TYR A 34 4.31 -14.55 -19.99
CA TYR A 34 3.53 -14.70 -21.21
C TYR A 34 3.94 -15.96 -21.98
N GLN A 35 2.97 -16.76 -22.40
CA GLN A 35 3.24 -17.99 -23.16
C GLN A 35 3.99 -17.74 -24.47
N HIS A 36 3.64 -16.66 -25.18
CA HIS A 36 4.27 -16.28 -26.45
C HIS A 36 5.57 -15.47 -26.27
N LYS A 37 5.85 -14.98 -25.06
CA LYS A 37 7.03 -14.18 -24.74
C LYS A 37 7.50 -14.46 -23.30
N PRO A 38 8.18 -15.59 -23.05
CA PRO A 38 8.53 -16.02 -21.69
C PRO A 38 9.46 -15.07 -20.91
N SER A 39 10.11 -14.12 -21.59
CA SER A 39 10.90 -13.04 -20.98
C SER A 39 10.05 -11.90 -20.42
N ALA A 40 8.77 -11.82 -20.80
CA ALA A 40 7.81 -10.85 -20.31
C ALA A 40 6.88 -11.49 -19.28
N PHE A 41 6.45 -10.70 -18.31
CA PHE A 41 5.59 -11.14 -17.21
C PHE A 41 4.39 -10.21 -17.08
N LYS A 42 3.29 -10.76 -16.55
CA LYS A 42 2.06 -10.02 -16.26
C LYS A 42 1.62 -10.26 -14.82
N THR A 43 0.93 -9.26 -14.28
CA THR A 43 0.38 -9.28 -12.93
C THR A 43 -0.86 -10.16 -12.90
N ILE A 44 -1.03 -10.96 -11.85
CA ILE A 44 -2.21 -11.82 -11.68
C ILE A 44 -2.79 -11.68 -10.27
N PRO A 45 -4.12 -11.85 -10.12
CA PRO A 45 -4.73 -11.94 -8.80
C PRO A 45 -4.23 -13.20 -8.09
N PHE A 46 -3.64 -13.04 -6.91
CA PHE A 46 -3.13 -14.18 -6.16
C PHE A 46 -4.24 -14.92 -5.41
N ARG A 47 -4.75 -16.02 -6.00
CA ARG A 47 -5.83 -16.86 -5.42
C ARG A 47 -7.06 -16.04 -5.01
N GLN A 48 -7.35 -15.00 -5.78
CA GLN A 48 -8.46 -14.08 -5.55
C GLN A 48 -9.30 -14.02 -6.83
N ASN A 49 -10.62 -14.04 -6.69
CA ASN A 49 -11.57 -13.95 -7.80
C ASN A 49 -12.71 -12.95 -7.53
N GLN A 50 -12.62 -12.23 -6.41
CA GLN A 50 -13.61 -11.29 -5.91
C GLN A 50 -12.92 -10.28 -5.00
N VAL A 51 -13.57 -9.15 -4.71
CA VAL A 51 -13.05 -8.21 -3.70
C VAL A 51 -13.10 -8.85 -2.31
N GLN A 52 -11.97 -8.75 -1.60
CA GLN A 52 -11.79 -9.25 -0.23
C GLN A 52 -10.67 -8.43 0.45
N PHE A 53 -10.47 -8.62 1.76
CA PHE A 53 -9.29 -8.04 2.43
C PHE A 53 -8.00 -8.66 1.87
N SER A 54 -7.00 -7.82 1.63
CA SER A 54 -5.73 -8.24 1.08
C SER A 54 -4.95 -9.06 2.09
N MET A 55 -4.42 -10.20 1.64
CA MET A 55 -3.52 -11.02 2.46
C MET A 55 -2.19 -10.31 2.75
N GLN A 56 -1.73 -9.43 1.86
CA GLN A 56 -0.40 -8.79 1.93
C GLN A 56 -0.47 -7.34 2.42
N ASP A 57 -1.60 -6.68 2.19
CA ASP A 57 -1.82 -5.26 2.48
C ASP A 57 -2.64 -5.05 3.76
N ARG A 58 -2.07 -5.55 4.86
CA ARG A 58 -2.64 -5.55 6.20
C ARG A 58 -1.55 -5.65 7.25
N SER A 59 -1.85 -5.28 8.50
CA SER A 59 -0.93 -5.58 9.58
C SER A 59 -0.75 -7.10 9.79
N PRO A 60 0.47 -7.57 10.13
CA PRO A 60 0.70 -8.95 10.54
C PRO A 60 -0.12 -9.41 11.75
N HIS A 61 -0.63 -8.46 12.56
CA HIS A 61 -1.44 -8.72 13.75
C HIS A 61 -2.95 -8.77 13.49
N VAL A 62 -3.37 -8.60 12.23
CA VAL A 62 -4.75 -8.89 11.81
C VAL A 62 -4.82 -10.36 11.43
N GLU A 63 -5.90 -11.05 11.74
CA GLU A 63 -6.19 -12.39 11.24
C GLU A 63 -7.42 -12.35 10.33
N LEU A 64 -7.47 -13.26 9.36
CA LEU A 64 -8.49 -13.31 8.31
C LEU A 64 -9.33 -14.59 8.44
N SER A 65 -10.62 -14.52 8.14
CA SER A 65 -11.42 -15.72 7.84
C SER A 65 -10.93 -16.40 6.57
N LEU A 66 -11.32 -17.64 6.33
CA LEU A 66 -10.88 -18.44 5.17
C LEU A 66 -11.18 -17.78 3.81
N ASP A 67 -12.29 -17.03 3.73
CA ASP A 67 -12.72 -16.28 2.55
C ASP A 67 -12.18 -14.84 2.50
N HIS A 68 -11.36 -14.46 3.49
CA HIS A 68 -10.78 -13.14 3.69
C HIS A 68 -11.81 -11.98 3.74
N ARG A 69 -13.05 -12.26 4.12
CA ARG A 69 -14.08 -11.23 4.30
C ARG A 69 -14.19 -10.74 5.73
N THR A 70 -13.87 -11.58 6.72
CA THR A 70 -13.89 -11.22 8.13
C THR A 70 -12.48 -11.01 8.64
N ILE A 71 -12.27 -9.94 9.39
CA ILE A 71 -10.98 -9.60 10.01
C ILE A 71 -11.14 -9.48 11.53
N ILE A 72 -10.11 -9.88 12.28
CA ILE A 72 -10.01 -9.71 13.73
C ILE A 72 -8.60 -9.24 14.13
N SER A 73 -8.47 -8.45 15.20
CA SER A 73 -7.19 -8.12 15.83
C SER A 73 -7.34 -8.00 17.34
N ASN A 74 -6.55 -8.77 18.09
CA ASN A 74 -6.50 -8.74 19.56
C ASN A 74 -5.52 -7.70 20.12
N SER A 75 -4.78 -7.01 19.25
CA SER A 75 -3.74 -6.06 19.64
C SER A 75 -4.26 -4.61 19.73
N GLY A 76 -3.35 -3.64 19.78
CA GLY A 76 -3.71 -2.23 19.57
C GLY A 76 -4.33 -1.99 18.18
N TYR A 77 -4.45 -0.73 17.77
CA TYR A 77 -5.07 -0.44 16.48
C TYR A 77 -4.26 -1.08 15.35
N ARG A 78 -4.96 -1.84 14.51
CA ARG A 78 -4.42 -2.49 13.30
C ARG A 78 -5.43 -2.40 12.19
N SER A 79 -4.94 -2.38 10.95
CA SER A 79 -5.80 -2.19 9.80
C SER A 79 -5.52 -3.18 8.69
N ALA A 80 -6.54 -3.39 7.87
CA ALA A 80 -6.48 -4.14 6.62
C ALA A 80 -7.19 -3.35 5.52
N ARG A 81 -6.66 -3.45 4.29
CA ARG A 81 -7.24 -2.87 3.08
C ARG A 81 -7.75 -3.95 2.14
N THR A 82 -8.64 -3.62 1.22
CA THR A 82 -8.91 -4.46 0.05
C THR A 82 -7.75 -4.39 -0.96
N SER A 83 -7.71 -5.33 -1.91
CA SER A 83 -6.65 -5.37 -2.93
C SER A 83 -6.82 -4.31 -4.03
N GLU A 84 -8.06 -3.94 -4.34
CA GLU A 84 -8.41 -3.07 -5.48
C GLU A 84 -8.70 -1.61 -5.08
N PRO A 85 -8.12 -0.59 -5.77
CA PRO A 85 -8.41 0.82 -5.54
C PRO A 85 -9.70 1.27 -6.22
N ILE A 86 -10.45 2.15 -5.58
CA ILE A 86 -11.40 3.04 -6.23
C ILE A 86 -10.62 4.22 -6.84
N ARG A 87 -10.70 4.37 -8.17
CA ARG A 87 -9.97 5.40 -8.93
C ARG A 87 -10.90 6.46 -9.53
N SER A 88 -12.10 6.07 -9.94
CA SER A 88 -13.10 6.99 -10.47
C SER A 88 -14.48 6.36 -10.42
N GLY A 89 -15.53 7.16 -10.51
CA GLY A 89 -16.91 6.71 -10.40
C GLY A 89 -17.41 6.71 -8.96
N THR A 90 -18.59 6.11 -8.76
CA THR A 90 -19.26 6.00 -7.47
C THR A 90 -19.35 4.54 -7.07
N TYR A 91 -18.82 4.18 -5.91
CA TYR A 91 -18.89 2.81 -5.38
C TYR A 91 -19.49 2.78 -4.00
N TYR A 92 -20.15 1.67 -3.70
CA TYR A 92 -20.71 1.37 -2.39
C TYR A 92 -20.25 0.00 -1.89
N TYR A 93 -19.94 -0.09 -0.60
CA TYR A 93 -19.71 -1.33 0.12
C TYR A 93 -20.24 -1.24 1.55
N GLU A 94 -20.43 -2.39 2.17
CA GLU A 94 -20.85 -2.54 3.55
C GLU A 94 -19.77 -3.19 4.39
N VAL A 95 -19.75 -2.84 5.67
CA VAL A 95 -18.97 -3.51 6.71
C VAL A 95 -19.90 -3.82 7.86
N LYS A 96 -20.17 -5.10 8.09
CA LYS A 96 -20.87 -5.56 9.29
C LYS A 96 -19.91 -5.52 10.47
N ILE A 97 -20.36 -4.95 11.57
CA ILE A 97 -19.59 -4.84 12.81
C ILE A 97 -19.92 -6.06 13.67
N ASP A 98 -19.06 -7.09 13.61
CA ASP A 98 -19.28 -8.32 14.38
C ASP A 98 -18.93 -8.15 15.85
N LYS A 99 -17.91 -7.33 16.15
CA LYS A 99 -17.55 -6.91 17.51
C LYS A 99 -16.89 -5.53 17.49
N GLY A 100 -17.52 -4.55 18.12
CA GLY A 100 -17.07 -3.15 18.17
C GLY A 100 -17.99 -2.30 19.05
N GLY A 101 -17.78 -0.99 19.08
CA GLY A 101 -18.57 -0.06 19.90
C GLY A 101 -18.20 -0.08 21.39
N GLY A 102 -17.03 -0.61 21.75
CA GLY A 102 -16.58 -0.76 23.13
C GLY A 102 -16.99 -2.07 23.82
N VAL A 103 -17.65 -2.98 23.10
CA VAL A 103 -17.99 -4.32 23.61
C VAL A 103 -16.70 -5.07 23.94
N ASP A 104 -16.48 -5.42 25.20
CA ASP A 104 -15.23 -5.98 25.72
C ASP A 104 -13.98 -5.16 25.33
N GLU A 105 -14.07 -3.83 25.37
CA GLU A 105 -13.02 -2.89 24.92
C GLU A 105 -12.71 -2.93 23.41
N ALA A 106 -13.46 -3.71 22.63
CA ALA A 106 -13.26 -3.85 21.20
C ALA A 106 -13.74 -2.59 20.46
N HIS A 107 -12.89 -2.08 19.57
CA HIS A 107 -13.24 -0.93 18.73
C HIS A 107 -12.99 -1.17 17.26
N VAL A 108 -13.82 -0.53 16.43
CA VAL A 108 -13.74 -0.58 14.97
C VAL A 108 -13.81 0.83 14.37
N ARG A 109 -13.00 1.08 13.33
CA ARG A 109 -13.16 2.23 12.44
C ARG A 109 -13.29 1.75 11.01
N VAL A 110 -14.17 2.40 10.25
CA VAL A 110 -14.45 2.06 8.85
C VAL A 110 -14.18 3.29 7.99
N GLY A 111 -13.57 3.11 6.83
CA GLY A 111 -13.36 4.19 5.89
C GLY A 111 -12.53 3.78 4.69
N VAL A 112 -11.79 4.74 4.15
CA VAL A 112 -10.92 4.53 2.99
C VAL A 112 -9.53 5.08 3.23
N SER A 113 -8.56 4.55 2.50
CA SER A 113 -7.18 5.04 2.54
C SER A 113 -6.48 4.90 1.20
N ARG A 114 -5.42 5.68 1.01
CA ARG A 114 -4.45 5.43 -0.06
C ARG A 114 -3.42 4.39 0.39
N ARG A 115 -2.57 3.91 -0.53
CA ARG A 115 -1.53 2.92 -0.22
C ARG A 115 -0.49 3.39 0.79
N GLU A 116 -0.22 4.70 0.82
CA GLU A 116 0.72 5.29 1.76
C GLU A 116 0.26 5.16 3.22
N ALA A 117 -1.05 5.02 3.47
CA ALA A 117 -1.57 4.93 4.84
C ALA A 117 -0.99 3.72 5.58
N GLU A 118 -0.61 3.90 6.83
CA GLU A 118 0.06 2.86 7.60
C GLU A 118 -0.93 1.82 8.15
N SER A 119 -0.74 0.55 7.81
CA SER A 119 -1.59 -0.55 8.30
C SER A 119 -1.43 -0.83 9.80
N GLY A 120 -0.36 -0.32 10.42
CA GLY A 120 -0.14 -0.35 11.86
C GLY A 120 -0.92 0.69 12.65
N ALA A 121 -1.57 1.65 11.96
CA ALA A 121 -2.35 2.74 12.54
C ALA A 121 -3.83 2.63 12.14
N PRO A 122 -4.75 3.27 12.88
CA PRO A 122 -6.16 3.30 12.50
C PRO A 122 -6.42 4.22 11.29
N VAL A 123 -7.43 3.89 10.48
CA VAL A 123 -7.95 4.75 9.42
C VAL A 123 -8.33 6.12 10.01
N GLY A 124 -7.89 7.18 9.31
CA GLY A 124 -7.98 8.57 9.74
C GLY A 124 -6.82 9.06 10.62
N TYR A 125 -5.79 8.24 10.85
CA TYR A 125 -4.58 8.63 11.59
C TYR A 125 -3.75 9.68 10.83
N ASP A 126 -3.56 9.48 9.53
CA ASP A 126 -2.68 10.25 8.66
C ASP A 126 -3.45 11.10 7.64
N GLY A 127 -2.70 11.81 6.78
CA GLY A 127 -3.25 12.53 5.63
C GLY A 127 -3.66 11.65 4.45
N TYR A 128 -3.47 10.33 4.56
CA TYR A 128 -3.73 9.36 3.50
C TYR A 128 -5.04 8.60 3.69
N SER A 129 -5.75 8.81 4.80
CA SER A 129 -6.94 8.06 5.17
C SER A 129 -8.05 8.91 5.78
N TYR A 130 -9.29 8.46 5.60
CA TYR A 130 -10.51 9.08 6.09
C TYR A 130 -11.37 8.00 6.76
N GLY A 131 -11.76 8.20 8.02
CA GLY A 131 -12.42 7.16 8.81
C GLY A 131 -13.62 7.66 9.61
N TRP A 132 -14.55 6.75 9.89
CA TRP A 132 -15.64 6.94 10.81
C TRP A 132 -15.51 5.97 11.99
N ARG A 133 -15.71 6.50 13.20
CA ARG A 133 -15.51 5.77 14.45
C ARG A 133 -16.81 5.18 14.97
N ASP A 134 -16.69 3.99 15.55
CA ASP A 134 -17.73 3.36 16.35
C ASP A 134 -18.11 4.22 17.57
N ILE A 135 -17.13 4.60 18.38
CA ILE A 135 -17.30 5.37 19.61
C ILE A 135 -17.42 6.86 19.30
N ASN A 136 -18.44 7.49 19.90
CA ASN A 136 -18.82 8.89 19.74
C ASN A 136 -19.22 9.28 18.31
N GLY A 137 -19.14 8.39 17.32
CA GLY A 137 -19.58 8.65 15.95
C GLY A 137 -18.84 9.74 15.19
N HIS A 138 -17.65 10.11 15.65
CA HIS A 138 -16.85 11.16 15.03
C HIS A 138 -16.22 10.67 13.71
N LYS A 139 -16.17 11.57 12.74
CA LYS A 139 -15.30 11.41 11.56
C LYS A 139 -13.87 11.80 11.93
N VAL A 140 -12.88 11.08 11.39
CA VAL A 140 -11.45 11.26 11.69
C VAL A 140 -10.60 11.36 10.44
N HIS A 141 -9.72 12.34 10.41
CA HIS A 141 -8.69 12.55 9.38
C HIS A 141 -7.56 13.35 10.00
N LEU A 142 -6.29 13.07 9.67
CA LEU A 142 -5.12 13.72 10.28
C LEU A 142 -5.12 13.59 11.81
N SER A 143 -5.56 12.45 12.35
CA SER A 143 -5.79 12.21 13.79
C SER A 143 -6.70 13.24 14.48
N ARG A 144 -7.44 14.05 13.72
CA ARG A 144 -8.36 15.06 14.24
C ARG A 144 -9.78 14.50 14.18
N SER A 145 -10.41 14.48 15.35
CA SER A 145 -11.74 13.94 15.57
C SER A 145 -12.78 15.04 15.49
N GLN A 146 -13.79 14.89 14.64
CA GLN A 146 -14.85 15.87 14.45
C GLN A 146 -16.22 15.21 14.62
N LYS A 147 -17.13 15.86 15.36
CA LYS A 147 -18.50 15.38 15.53
C LYS A 147 -19.16 15.19 14.17
N TYR A 148 -19.82 14.05 13.98
CA TYR A 148 -20.44 13.70 12.71
C TYR A 148 -21.77 12.94 12.89
N SER A 149 -21.81 11.95 13.78
CA SER A 149 -23.02 11.18 14.11
C SER A 149 -22.90 10.61 15.54
N ASP A 150 -23.82 9.71 15.90
CA ASP A 150 -23.77 8.95 17.17
C ASP A 150 -22.91 7.68 17.09
N GLY A 151 -22.45 7.31 15.89
CA GLY A 151 -21.59 6.15 15.67
C GLY A 151 -22.38 4.86 15.43
N PHE A 152 -21.68 3.76 15.64
CA PHE A 152 -22.14 2.40 15.35
C PHE A 152 -21.58 1.42 16.37
N THR A 153 -22.25 0.28 16.53
CA THR A 153 -21.87 -0.74 17.50
C THR A 153 -21.98 -2.15 16.91
N THR A 154 -21.68 -3.16 17.71
CA THR A 154 -21.85 -4.57 17.38
C THR A 154 -23.26 -4.85 16.86
N GLY A 155 -23.36 -5.49 15.69
CA GLY A 155 -24.61 -5.81 15.00
C GLY A 155 -25.01 -4.81 13.92
N ASP A 156 -24.49 -3.58 13.95
CA ASP A 156 -24.75 -2.60 12.88
C ASP A 156 -24.01 -2.98 11.58
N VAL A 157 -24.57 -2.53 10.46
CA VAL A 157 -23.94 -2.54 9.14
C VAL A 157 -23.61 -1.11 8.74
N VAL A 158 -22.32 -0.84 8.57
CA VAL A 158 -21.80 0.44 8.10
C VAL A 158 -21.68 0.40 6.59
N GLY A 159 -22.45 1.24 5.90
CA GLY A 159 -22.31 1.47 4.48
C GLY A 159 -21.35 2.63 4.19
N VAL A 160 -20.57 2.52 3.12
CA VAL A 160 -19.64 3.56 2.68
C VAL A 160 -19.85 3.81 1.19
N LEU A 161 -20.29 5.03 0.86
CA LEU A 161 -20.42 5.51 -0.52
C LEU A 161 -19.25 6.44 -0.83
N VAL A 162 -18.48 6.10 -1.86
CA VAL A 162 -17.30 6.86 -2.28
C VAL A 162 -17.50 7.32 -3.70
N HIS A 163 -17.44 8.63 -3.93
CA HIS A 163 -17.50 9.22 -5.26
C HIS A 163 -16.20 9.93 -5.61
N LEU A 164 -15.61 9.53 -6.72
CA LEU A 164 -14.42 10.14 -7.31
C LEU A 164 -14.75 10.56 -8.75
N PRO A 165 -14.91 11.86 -9.05
CA PRO A 165 -15.27 12.28 -10.40
C PRO A 165 -14.15 12.00 -11.41
N ILE A 166 -14.57 11.75 -12.65
CA ILE A 166 -13.65 11.57 -13.78
C ILE A 166 -13.14 12.95 -14.18
N ASN A 167 -12.01 13.36 -13.62
CA ASN A 167 -11.52 14.73 -13.82
C ASN A 167 -10.64 14.91 -15.07
N GLN A 168 -10.06 13.82 -15.62
CA GLN A 168 -9.33 13.77 -16.90
C GLN A 168 -8.77 12.35 -17.12
N PRO A 169 -8.49 11.94 -18.39
CA PRO A 169 -7.73 10.73 -18.66
C PRO A 169 -6.35 10.84 -18.01
N ARG A 170 -6.06 9.94 -17.07
CA ARG A 170 -4.79 9.90 -16.35
C ARG A 170 -3.82 9.03 -17.15
N LYS A 171 -2.61 9.52 -17.41
CA LYS A 171 -1.56 8.67 -18.01
C LYS A 171 -1.11 7.67 -16.94
N VAL A 172 -1.49 6.42 -17.14
CA VAL A 172 -1.06 5.28 -16.33
C VAL A 172 0.03 4.56 -17.10
N SER A 173 1.06 4.11 -16.42
CA SER A 173 2.10 3.29 -17.02
C SER A 173 2.65 2.35 -15.98
N ILE A 174 2.82 1.09 -16.36
CA ILE A 174 3.45 0.13 -15.47
C ILE A 174 4.90 0.52 -15.20
N ASN A 175 5.30 0.25 -13.97
CA ASN A 175 6.66 0.40 -13.50
C ASN A 175 7.65 -0.38 -14.39
N LYS A 176 8.55 0.33 -15.09
CA LYS A 176 9.62 -0.29 -15.89
C LYS A 176 10.70 -0.95 -15.02
N THR A 177 10.73 -0.63 -13.73
CA THR A 177 11.59 -1.24 -12.70
C THR A 177 10.89 -2.29 -11.84
N ARG A 178 9.68 -2.77 -12.17
CA ARG A 178 9.15 -3.96 -11.49
C ARG A 178 10.00 -5.18 -11.84
N ILE A 179 10.40 -5.95 -10.82
CA ILE A 179 11.32 -7.07 -11.02
C ILE A 179 10.58 -8.37 -10.71
N PRO A 180 10.47 -9.31 -11.66
CA PRO A 180 9.98 -10.64 -11.35
C PRO A 180 11.02 -11.37 -10.50
N ILE A 181 10.62 -11.78 -9.30
CA ILE A 181 11.40 -12.54 -8.34
C ILE A 181 10.74 -13.88 -8.04
N LYS A 182 11.56 -14.87 -7.70
CA LYS A 182 11.08 -16.14 -7.14
C LYS A 182 11.13 -16.07 -5.62
N TYR A 183 9.98 -16.19 -4.96
CA TYR A 183 9.87 -16.23 -3.50
C TYR A 183 9.03 -17.44 -3.08
N LYS A 184 9.64 -18.34 -2.29
CA LYS A 184 9.04 -19.59 -1.80
C LYS A 184 8.31 -20.36 -2.92
N GLU A 185 9.01 -20.62 -4.02
CA GLU A 185 8.52 -21.33 -5.22
C GLU A 185 7.42 -20.65 -6.03
N LEU A 186 7.01 -19.43 -5.68
CA LEU A 186 6.05 -18.62 -6.43
C LEU A 186 6.74 -17.42 -7.09
N LEU A 187 6.16 -16.93 -8.18
CA LEU A 187 6.62 -15.75 -8.90
C LEU A 187 5.87 -14.50 -8.43
N TRP A 188 6.63 -13.45 -8.16
CA TRP A 188 6.12 -12.17 -7.69
C TRP A 188 6.82 -11.05 -8.44
N PHE A 189 6.12 -9.98 -8.76
CA PHE A 189 6.76 -8.71 -8.99
C PHE A 189 7.10 -8.06 -7.66
N GLU A 190 8.34 -7.63 -7.48
CA GLU A 190 8.73 -6.65 -6.46
C GLU A 190 8.72 -5.25 -7.08
N LEU A 191 8.07 -4.31 -6.39
CA LEU A 191 8.00 -2.90 -6.77
C LEU A 191 8.17 -2.01 -5.53
N SER A 192 8.69 -0.80 -5.71
CA SER A 192 8.71 0.21 -4.65
C SER A 192 7.28 0.61 -4.24
N GLU A 193 7.04 0.76 -2.95
CA GLU A 193 5.80 1.32 -2.39
C GLU A 193 5.84 2.85 -2.43
N TYR A 194 4.66 3.48 -2.47
CA TYR A 194 4.52 4.93 -2.42
C TYR A 194 5.03 5.48 -1.07
N PRO A 195 6.05 6.36 -1.07
CA PRO A 195 6.56 6.92 0.16
C PRO A 195 5.64 8.00 0.70
N HIS A 196 5.73 8.27 2.00
CA HIS A 196 5.15 9.47 2.59
C HIS A 196 5.81 10.72 1.99
N THR A 197 5.01 11.78 1.85
CA THR A 197 5.43 13.06 1.29
C THR A 197 5.49 14.10 2.39
N LYS A 198 6.49 14.98 2.33
CA LYS A 198 6.66 16.06 3.30
C LYS A 198 5.42 16.94 3.42
N GLU A 199 4.67 17.15 2.35
CA GLU A 199 3.43 17.92 2.39
C GLU A 199 2.35 17.28 3.25
N MET A 200 2.26 15.96 3.26
CA MET A 200 1.31 15.22 4.10
C MET A 200 1.78 15.16 5.55
N ASP A 201 3.09 15.05 5.78
CA ASP A 201 3.67 15.17 7.13
C ASP A 201 3.37 16.56 7.72
N LEU A 202 3.61 17.62 6.95
CA LEU A 202 3.25 18.98 7.34
C LEU A 202 1.73 19.15 7.53
N LEU A 203 0.91 18.57 6.65
CA LEU A 203 -0.55 18.61 6.84
C LEU A 203 -0.97 17.90 8.12
N MET A 204 -0.28 16.82 8.50
CA MET A 204 -0.53 16.12 9.76
C MET A 204 -0.17 16.98 10.97
N ASP A 205 0.99 17.66 10.94
CA ASP A 205 1.45 18.54 12.01
C ASP A 205 0.53 19.75 12.21
N TYR A 206 0.21 20.47 11.13
CA TYR A 206 -0.52 21.73 11.19
C TYR A 206 -2.04 21.57 11.07
N GLY A 207 -2.53 20.49 10.46
CA GLY A 207 -3.96 20.17 10.37
C GLY A 207 -4.71 20.87 9.24
N HIS A 208 -4.22 22.02 8.77
CA HIS A 208 -4.80 22.73 7.63
C HIS A 208 -3.71 23.32 6.73
N GLU A 209 -3.96 23.31 5.42
CA GLU A 209 -3.04 23.79 4.39
C GLU A 209 -2.59 25.24 4.62
N ASP A 210 -3.53 26.10 5.01
CA ASP A 210 -3.31 27.53 5.29
C ASP A 210 -2.46 27.80 6.54
N GLU A 211 -2.29 26.81 7.41
CA GLU A 211 -1.51 26.94 8.64
C GLU A 211 -0.04 26.58 8.45
N ILE A 212 0.28 25.85 7.37
CA ILE A 212 1.62 25.34 7.08
C ILE A 212 2.56 26.50 6.69
N PRO A 213 3.73 26.64 7.35
CA PRO A 213 4.72 27.65 7.00
C PRO A 213 5.38 27.41 5.64
N ILE A 214 5.52 28.47 4.82
CA ILE A 214 6.32 28.46 3.60
C ILE A 214 7.72 28.98 3.93
N ASP A 215 8.71 28.09 3.92
CA ASP A 215 10.03 28.41 4.45
C ASP A 215 10.94 29.07 3.39
N LYS A 216 11.10 30.41 3.47
CA LYS A 216 12.33 31.19 3.18
C LYS A 216 12.28 32.55 3.90
N GLY A 217 11.98 32.56 5.20
CA GLY A 217 12.10 33.79 6.01
C GLY A 217 13.55 34.04 6.42
N ARG A 218 14.22 35.03 5.81
CA ARG A 218 15.39 35.64 6.47
C ARG A 218 14.96 36.22 7.82
N LEU A 219 15.82 36.13 8.84
CA LEU A 219 15.61 36.69 10.18
C LEU A 219 14.91 38.07 10.10
N GLY A 220 13.68 38.17 10.63
CA GLY A 220 12.94 39.43 10.75
C GLY A 220 11.73 39.64 9.83
N LYS A 221 11.36 38.70 8.93
CA LYS A 221 10.09 38.77 8.17
C LYS A 221 9.15 37.61 8.55
N LYS A 222 7.86 37.90 8.71
CA LYS A 222 6.80 36.88 8.85
C LYS A 222 6.87 35.92 7.65
N SER A 223 6.98 34.62 7.90
CA SER A 223 6.87 33.60 6.86
C SER A 223 5.47 33.68 6.24
N ALA A 224 5.39 33.57 4.91
CA ALA A 224 4.12 33.31 4.26
C ALA A 224 3.59 31.95 4.73
N LYS A 225 2.28 31.80 4.87
CA LYS A 225 1.63 30.53 5.21
C LYS A 225 0.80 30.04 4.03
N GLY A 226 0.55 28.73 3.97
CA GLY A 226 -0.24 28.11 2.92
C GLY A 226 0.59 27.29 1.96
N ILE A 227 0.43 25.97 1.98
CA ILE A 227 0.85 25.14 0.84
C ILE A 227 -0.39 24.64 0.12
N LYS A 228 -0.36 24.66 -1.22
CA LYS A 228 -1.46 24.10 -2.01
C LYS A 228 -1.28 22.60 -2.15
N ILE A 229 -2.14 21.82 -1.51
CA ILE A 229 -2.19 20.37 -1.69
C ILE A 229 -3.30 20.05 -2.70
N PRO A 230 -3.01 19.32 -3.79
CA PRO A 230 -4.03 18.97 -4.77
C PRO A 230 -5.18 18.17 -4.13
N ARG A 231 -6.40 18.46 -4.58
CA ARG A 231 -7.65 17.80 -4.20
C ARG A 231 -8.40 17.38 -5.45
N ILE A 232 -9.38 16.49 -5.29
CA ILE A 232 -10.27 16.02 -6.35
C ILE A 232 -11.60 16.76 -6.18
N PRO A 233 -11.85 17.87 -6.91
CA PRO A 233 -13.05 18.67 -6.68
C PRO A 233 -14.33 17.87 -6.96
N GLY A 234 -15.31 17.98 -6.08
CA GLY A 234 -16.59 17.26 -6.18
C GLY A 234 -16.53 15.79 -5.77
N SER A 235 -15.37 15.29 -5.34
CA SER A 235 -15.29 13.97 -4.67
C SER A 235 -15.93 14.03 -3.29
N PHE A 236 -16.48 12.90 -2.84
CA PHE A 236 -17.03 12.80 -1.49
C PHE A 236 -17.00 11.37 -0.92
N ILE A 237 -17.12 11.29 0.41
CA ILE A 237 -17.39 10.06 1.16
C ILE A 237 -18.61 10.30 2.04
N GLU A 238 -19.58 9.41 1.94
CA GLU A 238 -20.81 9.41 2.74
C GLU A 238 -20.94 8.07 3.48
N PHE A 239 -21.33 8.12 4.75
CA PHE A 239 -21.52 6.94 5.57
C PHE A 239 -23.01 6.68 5.81
N PHE A 240 -23.34 5.40 5.89
CA PHE A 240 -24.67 4.90 6.14
C PHE A 240 -24.63 3.96 7.35
N LYS A 241 -25.69 3.95 8.14
CA LYS A 241 -25.92 2.94 9.19
C LYS A 241 -27.20 2.21 8.88
N ASN A 242 -27.10 0.91 8.66
CA ASN A 242 -28.23 0.05 8.33
C ASN A 242 -29.05 0.61 7.15
N GLY A 243 -28.35 1.11 6.11
CA GLY A 243 -28.94 1.63 4.88
C GLY A 243 -29.30 3.11 4.90
N GLU A 244 -29.42 3.73 6.08
CA GLU A 244 -29.79 5.15 6.19
C GLU A 244 -28.57 6.07 6.30
N PRO A 245 -28.56 7.23 5.62
CA PRO A 245 -27.47 8.20 5.73
C PRO A 245 -27.39 8.73 7.16
N VAL A 246 -26.17 8.82 7.70
CA VAL A 246 -25.97 9.21 9.10
C VAL A 246 -25.94 10.72 9.34
N ALA A 247 -25.86 11.50 8.27
CA ALA A 247 -25.84 12.96 8.29
C ALA A 247 -26.50 13.50 7.01
N SER A 248 -26.89 14.78 7.03
CA SER A 248 -27.48 15.45 5.86
C SER A 248 -26.46 15.76 4.76
N GLU A 249 -25.18 15.81 5.10
CA GLU A 249 -24.08 16.13 4.20
C GLU A 249 -23.01 15.03 4.24
N PRO A 250 -22.24 14.83 3.15
CA PRO A 250 -21.13 13.88 3.14
C PRO A 250 -20.13 14.15 4.29
N ALA A 251 -19.54 13.09 4.82
CA ALA A 251 -18.53 13.19 5.87
C ALA A 251 -17.29 13.94 5.39
N TYR A 252 -16.88 13.69 4.15
CA TYR A 252 -15.72 14.30 3.52
C TYR A 252 -16.09 14.74 2.11
N THR A 253 -15.59 15.90 1.72
CA THR A 253 -15.68 16.44 0.36
C THR A 253 -14.30 16.89 -0.09
N ASP A 254 -14.07 16.96 -1.39
CA ASP A 254 -12.82 17.42 -2.00
C ASP A 254 -11.59 16.70 -1.41
N LEU A 255 -11.63 15.37 -1.49
CA LEU A 255 -10.59 14.46 -1.02
C LEU A 255 -9.24 14.84 -1.62
N LEU A 256 -8.16 14.58 -0.87
CA LEU A 256 -6.79 14.81 -1.34
C LEU A 256 -6.50 14.01 -2.60
N ASP A 257 -5.81 14.59 -3.57
CA ASP A 257 -5.47 13.86 -4.79
C ASP A 257 -4.46 12.76 -4.47
N TYR A 258 -4.77 11.55 -4.93
CA TYR A 258 -3.97 10.37 -4.71
C TYR A 258 -2.83 10.23 -5.72
N LEU A 259 -2.74 11.10 -6.72
CA LEU A 259 -1.67 11.05 -7.71
C LEU A 259 -0.33 11.48 -7.13
N PRO A 260 0.76 10.77 -7.46
CA PRO A 260 2.10 11.24 -7.19
C PRO A 260 2.32 12.62 -7.84
N LYS A 261 2.97 13.54 -7.12
CA LYS A 261 3.36 14.82 -7.72
C LYS A 261 4.41 14.57 -8.80
N LYS A 262 4.20 15.14 -9.98
CA LYS A 262 5.28 15.27 -10.97
C LYS A 262 6.36 16.17 -10.37
N LYS A 263 7.58 15.66 -10.15
CA LYS A 263 8.71 16.57 -9.89
C LYS A 263 8.87 17.49 -11.09
N GLN A 264 8.87 18.80 -10.84
CA GLN A 264 9.39 19.73 -11.83
C GLN A 264 10.87 19.38 -12.04
N PRO A 265 11.40 19.43 -13.27
CA PRO A 265 12.81 19.17 -13.50
C PRO A 265 13.65 20.23 -12.79
N GLU A 266 14.08 19.96 -11.56
CA GLU A 266 15.12 20.75 -10.92
C GLU A 266 16.41 20.55 -11.73
N GLY A 267 17.07 21.67 -12.06
CA GLY A 267 18.16 21.77 -13.05
C GLY A 267 19.06 20.53 -13.11
N ALA A 268 19.02 19.88 -14.27
CA ALA A 268 19.72 18.63 -14.51
C ALA A 268 21.24 18.76 -14.30
N LYS A 269 21.76 18.15 -13.24
CA LYS A 269 23.02 17.41 -13.34
C LYS A 269 22.65 15.95 -13.51
N ALA A 270 22.69 15.48 -14.75
CA ALA A 270 22.41 14.09 -15.09
C ALA A 270 23.50 13.18 -14.51
N SER A 271 23.27 12.60 -13.34
CA SER A 271 24.02 11.43 -12.89
C SER A 271 23.60 10.23 -13.75
N LYS A 272 24.56 9.63 -14.47
CA LYS A 272 24.41 8.37 -15.23
C LYS A 272 24.29 7.13 -14.31
N LYS A 273 23.56 7.23 -13.20
CA LYS A 273 23.05 6.06 -12.47
C LYS A 273 21.56 5.98 -12.77
N GLN A 274 21.09 4.78 -13.10
CA GLN A 274 19.68 4.47 -13.24
C GLN A 274 19.04 4.70 -11.86
N ASP A 275 18.59 5.93 -11.61
CA ASP A 275 18.04 6.34 -10.33
C ASP A 275 16.68 5.66 -10.17
N LEU A 276 16.65 4.58 -9.37
CA LEU A 276 15.43 3.94 -8.86
C LEU A 276 14.43 4.96 -8.26
N LYS A 277 14.90 6.15 -7.87
CA LYS A 277 14.09 7.27 -7.36
C LYS A 277 13.30 8.05 -8.42
N LYS A 278 13.61 7.94 -9.71
CA LYS A 278 12.79 8.54 -10.79
C LYS A 278 11.51 7.75 -11.05
N ASP A 279 11.46 6.51 -10.57
CA ASP A 279 10.35 5.57 -10.77
C ASP A 279 9.23 5.66 -9.70
N LEU A 280 9.20 6.73 -8.91
CA LEU A 280 8.13 6.97 -7.91
C LEU A 280 7.22 8.15 -8.27
N ASP A 281 7.48 8.83 -9.39
CA ASP A 281 6.74 10.01 -9.84
C ASP A 281 5.61 9.66 -10.84
N TYR A 282 5.19 8.39 -10.96
CA TYR A 282 4.15 7.94 -11.89
C TYR A 282 3.07 7.04 -11.24
N ASP A 283 1.90 7.05 -11.89
CA ASP A 283 0.74 6.22 -11.56
C ASP A 283 0.87 4.85 -12.23
N ASP A 284 1.03 3.79 -11.43
CA ASP A 284 1.27 2.43 -11.91
C ASP A 284 -0.02 1.61 -12.08
N GLY A 285 -1.17 2.27 -12.00
CA GLY A 285 -2.49 1.65 -12.00
C GLY A 285 -3.01 1.38 -10.60
N THR A 286 -2.16 1.46 -9.58
CA THR A 286 -2.52 1.13 -8.20
C THR A 286 -2.70 2.36 -7.30
N CYS A 287 -2.60 3.59 -7.82
CA CYS A 287 -3.04 4.76 -7.05
C CYS A 287 -4.57 4.77 -6.90
N GLY A 288 -5.10 5.31 -5.80
CA GLY A 288 -6.54 5.42 -5.54
C GLY A 288 -6.88 5.30 -4.07
N TYR A 289 -8.17 5.21 -3.77
CA TYR A 289 -8.69 4.97 -2.43
C TYR A 289 -9.17 3.53 -2.26
N TYR A 290 -8.65 2.86 -1.25
CA TYR A 290 -8.95 1.49 -0.86
C TYR A 290 -9.90 1.50 0.33
N PRO A 291 -11.00 0.74 0.29
CA PRO A 291 -11.72 0.33 1.47
C PRO A 291 -10.76 -0.18 2.57
N MET A 292 -10.86 0.40 3.76
CA MET A 292 -9.99 0.12 4.90
C MET A 292 -10.83 -0.01 6.17
N VAL A 293 -10.49 -1.02 6.96
CA VAL A 293 -11.09 -1.22 8.29
C VAL A 293 -9.97 -1.34 9.32
N SER A 294 -10.17 -0.70 10.46
CA SER A 294 -9.27 -0.75 11.61
C SER A 294 -9.95 -1.37 12.81
N LEU A 295 -9.20 -2.19 13.53
CA LEU A 295 -9.64 -3.01 14.64
C LEU A 295 -8.76 -2.75 15.86
N TYR A 296 -9.34 -2.86 17.05
CA TYR A 296 -8.66 -2.66 18.32
C TYR A 296 -9.19 -3.66 19.35
N LYS A 297 -8.30 -4.30 20.12
CA LYS A 297 -8.60 -5.19 21.27
C LYS A 297 -9.78 -6.15 21.06
N GLY A 298 -9.69 -7.00 20.05
CA GLY A 298 -10.72 -7.98 19.71
C GLY A 298 -11.80 -7.45 18.77
N GLY A 299 -11.63 -6.23 18.23
CA GLY A 299 -12.47 -5.70 17.17
C GLY A 299 -12.56 -6.68 16.01
N GLN A 300 -13.78 -6.91 15.54
CA GLN A 300 -14.09 -7.84 14.45
C GLN A 300 -15.09 -7.22 13.50
N ALA A 301 -14.83 -7.37 12.20
CA ALA A 301 -15.70 -6.83 11.16
C ALA A 301 -15.68 -7.69 9.90
N THR A 302 -16.80 -7.71 9.18
CA THR A 302 -17.00 -8.47 7.95
C THR A 302 -17.31 -7.52 6.78
N LEU A 303 -16.52 -7.61 5.71
CA LEU A 303 -16.74 -6.89 4.47
C LEU A 303 -17.85 -7.55 3.64
N ASN A 304 -18.81 -6.75 3.18
CA ASN A 304 -19.72 -7.08 2.11
C ASN A 304 -19.51 -6.11 0.93
N PRO A 305 -18.82 -6.54 -0.16
CA PRO A 305 -18.56 -5.70 -1.32
C PRO A 305 -19.77 -5.57 -2.27
N GLY A 306 -20.90 -6.24 -1.99
CA GLY A 306 -22.05 -6.35 -2.90
C GLY A 306 -21.90 -7.48 -3.93
N PRO A 307 -22.81 -7.59 -4.91
CA PRO A 307 -23.94 -6.68 -5.18
C PRO A 307 -25.11 -6.84 -4.21
N GLU A 308 -25.15 -7.94 -3.46
CA GLU A 308 -26.22 -8.26 -2.51
C GLU A 308 -25.92 -7.59 -1.16
N PHE A 309 -26.52 -6.41 -0.95
CA PHE A 309 -26.37 -5.64 0.28
C PHE A 309 -27.38 -6.08 1.34
N ALA A 310 -26.96 -6.11 2.61
CA ALA A 310 -27.85 -6.36 3.73
C ALA A 310 -28.81 -5.17 3.92
N TYR A 311 -28.29 -3.96 3.71
CA TYR A 311 -29.00 -2.69 3.78
C TYR A 311 -28.58 -1.79 2.61
N PRO A 312 -29.19 -1.96 1.41
CA PRO A 312 -28.95 -1.08 0.29
C PRO A 312 -29.06 0.41 0.70
N PRO A 313 -28.16 1.29 0.24
CA PRO A 313 -28.11 2.66 0.71
C PRO A 313 -29.33 3.45 0.22
N ASN A 314 -30.01 4.13 1.14
CA ASN A 314 -31.01 5.14 0.84
C ASN A 314 -30.30 6.41 0.31
N THR A 315 -29.90 6.35 -0.97
CA THR A 315 -29.17 7.42 -1.64
C THR A 315 -29.77 7.72 -3.00
N LYS A 316 -29.68 8.99 -3.40
CA LYS A 316 -30.04 9.45 -4.75
C LYS A 316 -28.93 9.23 -5.78
N HIS A 317 -27.72 8.90 -5.32
CA HIS A 317 -26.55 8.75 -6.19
C HIS A 317 -26.60 7.40 -6.90
N ALA A 318 -26.41 7.37 -8.21
CA ALA A 318 -26.12 6.13 -8.91
C ALA A 318 -24.75 5.61 -8.46
N TYR A 319 -24.67 4.32 -8.16
CA TYR A 319 -23.46 3.66 -7.66
C TYR A 319 -23.29 2.27 -8.27
N LYS A 320 -22.05 1.77 -8.23
CA LYS A 320 -21.71 0.36 -8.48
C LYS A 320 -21.38 -0.33 -7.17
N PRO A 321 -21.68 -1.62 -7.00
CA PRO A 321 -21.14 -2.37 -5.89
C PRO A 321 -19.62 -2.45 -6.00
N LEU A 322 -18.93 -2.45 -4.86
CA LEU A 322 -17.48 -2.61 -4.84
C LEU A 322 -17.02 -3.91 -5.49
N SER A 323 -17.83 -4.97 -5.47
CA SER A 323 -17.53 -6.25 -6.12
C SER A 323 -17.20 -6.12 -7.62
N ASP A 324 -17.83 -5.20 -8.34
CA ASP A 324 -17.55 -4.92 -9.76
C ASP A 324 -16.09 -4.48 -9.97
N ARG A 325 -15.49 -3.82 -8.95
CA ARG A 325 -14.15 -3.27 -9.03
C ARG A 325 -13.09 -4.36 -9.24
N PHE A 326 -13.35 -5.60 -8.84
CA PHE A 326 -12.43 -6.72 -9.09
C PHE A 326 -12.18 -6.91 -10.59
N GLY A 327 -13.22 -7.12 -11.38
CA GLY A 327 -13.09 -7.35 -12.81
C GLY A 327 -12.49 -6.14 -13.53
N GLU A 328 -12.92 -4.94 -13.16
CA GLU A 328 -12.43 -3.71 -13.76
C GLU A 328 -10.94 -3.46 -13.48
N PHE A 329 -10.51 -3.61 -12.24
CA PHE A 329 -9.11 -3.38 -11.87
C PHE A 329 -8.17 -4.39 -12.53
N TRP A 330 -8.53 -5.67 -12.53
CA TRP A 330 -7.66 -6.70 -13.09
C TRP A 330 -7.62 -6.66 -14.62
N GLU A 331 -8.68 -6.19 -15.28
CA GLU A 331 -8.63 -5.89 -16.72
C GLU A 331 -7.77 -4.66 -17.01
N GLU A 332 -7.87 -3.59 -16.22
CA GLU A 332 -6.98 -2.42 -16.34
C GLU A 332 -5.50 -2.83 -16.21
N MET A 333 -5.16 -3.64 -15.20
CA MET A 333 -3.80 -4.15 -14.99
C MET A 333 -3.35 -5.02 -16.17
N ARG A 334 -4.21 -5.91 -16.67
CA ARG A 334 -3.92 -6.76 -17.83
C ARG A 334 -3.63 -5.95 -19.08
N LEU A 335 -4.42 -4.92 -19.36
CA LEU A 335 -4.22 -4.05 -20.53
C LEU A 335 -2.89 -3.29 -20.46
N LEU A 336 -2.55 -2.77 -19.28
CA LEU A 336 -1.24 -2.13 -19.06
C LEU A 336 -0.10 -3.13 -19.25
N ASP A 337 -0.28 -4.37 -18.74
CA ASP A 337 0.69 -5.46 -18.85
C ASP A 337 0.90 -5.88 -20.31
N ASP A 338 -0.17 -5.94 -21.11
CA ASP A 338 -0.12 -6.29 -22.54
C ASP A 338 0.59 -5.18 -23.33
N GLU A 339 0.29 -3.91 -23.06
CA GLU A 339 0.96 -2.77 -23.68
C GLU A 339 2.47 -2.78 -23.37
N ALA A 340 2.84 -2.99 -22.10
CA ALA A 340 4.25 -3.09 -21.71
C ALA A 340 4.95 -4.30 -22.36
N CYS A 341 4.27 -5.43 -22.52
CA CYS A 341 4.79 -6.62 -23.20
C CYS A 341 5.06 -6.36 -24.69
N ALA A 342 4.16 -5.63 -25.35
CA ALA A 342 4.28 -5.25 -26.75
C ALA A 342 5.45 -4.27 -27.01
N GLU A 343 5.79 -3.41 -26.04
CA GLU A 343 6.94 -2.49 -26.14
C GLU A 343 8.31 -3.19 -25.95
N LEU A 344 8.35 -4.38 -25.36
CA LEU A 344 9.61 -5.09 -25.12
C LEU A 344 10.19 -5.59 -26.46
N PRO A 345 11.51 -5.50 -26.69
CA PRO A 345 12.13 -6.12 -27.86
C PRO A 345 11.99 -7.64 -27.78
N ASP A 346 11.95 -8.31 -28.93
CA ASP A 346 11.97 -9.77 -28.94
C ASP A 346 13.38 -10.27 -28.60
N VAL A 347 13.47 -11.39 -27.88
CA VAL A 347 14.75 -11.93 -27.38
C VAL A 347 15.71 -12.25 -28.54
N ALA A 348 15.17 -12.52 -29.74
CA ALA A 348 15.93 -12.70 -30.97
C ALA A 348 16.68 -11.43 -31.42
N ASP A 349 16.15 -10.24 -31.14
CA ASP A 349 16.75 -8.96 -31.57
C ASP A 349 17.91 -8.52 -30.66
N VAL A 350 17.98 -9.04 -29.43
CA VAL A 350 19.02 -8.72 -28.45
C VAL A 350 20.27 -9.59 -28.64
N LEU A 351 20.14 -10.73 -29.33
CA LEU A 351 21.20 -11.74 -29.53
C LEU A 351 21.99 -11.59 -30.83
N ILE A 352 21.89 -10.46 -31.53
CA ILE A 352 22.86 -10.09 -32.57
C ILE A 352 23.85 -9.12 -31.95
N PRO A 353 25.04 -9.54 -31.50
CA PRO A 353 26.13 -8.61 -31.29
C PRO A 353 26.36 -7.86 -32.61
N GLN A 354 26.23 -6.54 -32.58
CA GLN A 354 26.65 -5.66 -33.68
C GLN A 354 28.17 -5.73 -33.96
N SER A 355 28.91 -6.64 -33.31
CA SER A 355 30.35 -6.84 -33.47
C SER A 355 30.76 -7.99 -34.40
N ILE A 356 29.83 -8.74 -35.01
CA ILE A 356 30.19 -9.85 -35.93
C ILE A 356 30.00 -9.46 -37.42
N ALA A 357 29.27 -8.37 -37.72
CA ALA A 357 29.10 -7.92 -39.10
C ALA A 357 30.32 -7.17 -39.67
N GLU A 358 31.21 -6.64 -38.83
CA GLU A 358 32.37 -5.84 -39.27
C GLU A 358 33.66 -6.65 -39.54
N LEU A 359 33.65 -7.98 -39.34
CA LEU A 359 34.82 -8.83 -39.58
C LEU A 359 34.73 -9.71 -40.84
N SER A 360 33.78 -9.44 -41.73
CA SER A 360 33.65 -10.15 -43.02
C SER A 360 33.95 -9.30 -44.26
N GLY A 361 34.59 -8.14 -44.06
CA GLY A 361 35.05 -7.27 -45.15
C GLY A 361 36.58 -7.20 -45.20
N THR A 362 37.15 -7.76 -46.27
CA THR A 362 38.46 -7.45 -46.86
C THR A 362 39.73 -7.69 -46.02
N ASP A 363 40.46 -8.78 -46.32
CA ASP A 363 41.68 -8.64 -47.14
C ASP A 363 42.20 -9.98 -47.67
N GLN A 364 42.38 -10.03 -49.00
CA GLN A 364 43.16 -11.03 -49.71
C GLN A 364 44.61 -10.53 -49.82
N GLN A 365 45.55 -11.47 -49.75
CA GLN A 365 46.98 -11.41 -50.11
C GLN A 365 47.96 -10.93 -49.01
N PHE A 366 48.80 -11.84 -48.50
CA PHE A 366 50.20 -11.99 -48.94
C PHE A 366 50.86 -13.23 -48.30
N TYR A 367 51.85 -13.76 -49.02
CA TYR A 367 52.49 -15.09 -48.96
C TYR A 367 53.19 -15.52 -47.65
N GLY A 368 53.35 -16.84 -47.46
CA GLY A 368 54.51 -17.38 -46.72
C GLY A 368 54.39 -18.83 -46.23
N THR A 369 54.92 -19.78 -47.00
CA THR A 369 55.14 -21.19 -46.65
C THR A 369 56.16 -21.35 -45.50
N GLY A 370 55.86 -22.19 -44.51
CA GLY A 370 56.82 -22.66 -43.50
C GLY A 370 56.25 -23.84 -42.69
N SER A 371 56.98 -24.95 -42.68
CA SER A 371 56.60 -26.27 -42.16
C SER A 371 57.16 -26.53 -40.76
N VAL A 372 56.47 -27.40 -39.99
CA VAL A 372 56.85 -28.20 -38.79
C VAL A 372 57.28 -27.42 -37.53
N ASP A 373 56.93 -27.76 -36.27
CA ASP A 373 56.87 -29.06 -35.60
C ASP A 373 55.85 -29.09 -34.43
N GLY A 374 55.48 -30.29 -34.00
CA GLY A 374 54.52 -30.56 -32.93
C GLY A 374 55.07 -30.34 -31.51
N ALA A 375 54.17 -29.93 -30.61
CA ALA A 375 54.33 -30.10 -29.17
C ALA A 375 52.95 -30.18 -28.49
N THR A 376 52.72 -31.29 -27.82
CA THR A 376 51.57 -31.59 -26.96
C THR A 376 51.53 -30.64 -25.75
N PRO A 377 50.39 -30.03 -25.37
CA PRO A 377 50.31 -29.27 -24.13
C PRO A 377 50.06 -30.20 -22.93
N THR A 378 51.05 -30.26 -22.04
CA THR A 378 50.98 -30.87 -20.71
C THR A 378 50.15 -29.99 -19.77
N ALA A 379 49.24 -30.62 -19.01
CA ALA A 379 48.46 -29.99 -17.95
C ALA A 379 49.33 -29.64 -16.72
N PRO A 380 49.24 -28.42 -16.16
CA PRO A 380 49.79 -28.12 -14.85
C PRO A 380 48.82 -28.51 -13.72
N LYS A 381 49.41 -29.07 -12.65
CA LYS A 381 48.81 -29.45 -11.38
C LYS A 381 48.33 -28.23 -10.55
N PRO A 382 47.44 -28.45 -9.56
CA PRO A 382 46.80 -27.38 -8.80
C PRO A 382 47.77 -26.75 -7.80
N ASP A 383 47.79 -25.42 -7.76
CA ASP A 383 48.49 -24.66 -6.72
C ASP A 383 47.53 -24.32 -5.58
N VAL A 384 48.01 -24.55 -4.36
CA VAL A 384 47.32 -24.41 -3.09
C VAL A 384 47.80 -23.10 -2.49
N SER A 385 46.97 -22.06 -2.48
CA SER A 385 47.03 -20.92 -1.53
C SER A 385 46.23 -19.72 -2.05
N SER A 386 45.02 -19.52 -1.54
CA SER A 386 44.53 -18.20 -1.09
C SER A 386 43.07 -18.33 -0.65
N GLN A 387 42.83 -18.31 0.67
CA GLN A 387 41.52 -18.20 1.27
C GLN A 387 40.88 -16.83 0.94
N PRO A 388 39.55 -16.75 0.81
CA PRO A 388 38.84 -15.47 0.83
C PRO A 388 38.90 -14.85 2.25
N PRO A 389 38.94 -13.52 2.38
CA PRO A 389 39.02 -12.88 3.69
C PRO A 389 37.72 -13.09 4.48
N GLU A 390 37.86 -13.60 5.70
CA GLU A 390 36.83 -13.57 6.74
C GLU A 390 36.53 -12.12 7.13
N VAL A 391 35.27 -11.72 7.03
CA VAL A 391 34.78 -10.48 7.64
C VAL A 391 34.40 -10.81 9.08
N PRO A 392 34.95 -10.15 10.11
CA PRO A 392 34.56 -10.41 11.50
C PRO A 392 33.13 -9.91 11.71
N MET A 393 32.23 -10.81 12.12
CA MET A 393 30.98 -10.42 12.76
C MET A 393 31.32 -9.73 14.09
N GLN A 394 31.01 -8.44 14.22
CA GLN A 394 30.97 -7.80 15.52
C GLN A 394 29.61 -8.10 16.14
N ASP A 395 29.62 -8.82 17.25
CA ASP A 395 28.49 -8.98 18.15
C ASP A 395 28.06 -7.60 18.68
N VAL A 396 26.94 -7.09 18.19
CA VAL A 396 26.25 -5.97 18.82
C VAL A 396 25.46 -6.54 19.99
N GLN A 397 26.10 -6.61 21.16
CA GLN A 397 25.38 -6.73 22.43
C GLN A 397 24.51 -5.48 22.60
N MET A 398 23.19 -5.65 22.55
CA MET A 398 22.27 -4.63 23.05
C MET A 398 22.40 -4.58 24.56
N GLN A 399 23.05 -3.54 25.08
CA GLN A 399 22.89 -3.14 26.48
C GLN A 399 21.49 -2.52 26.61
N GLU A 400 20.62 -3.18 27.37
CA GLU A 400 19.42 -2.57 27.93
C GLU A 400 19.84 -1.37 28.79
N LYS A 401 19.51 -0.17 28.34
CA LYS A 401 19.49 1.01 29.21
C LYS A 401 18.08 1.12 29.78
N GLN A 402 17.92 0.71 31.04
CA GLN A 402 16.79 1.13 31.85
C GLN A 402 16.83 2.66 31.98
N GLU A 403 15.87 3.34 31.38
CA GLU A 403 15.53 4.71 31.79
C GLU A 403 14.64 4.60 33.03
N GLU A 404 15.17 5.04 34.17
CA GLU A 404 14.40 5.26 35.40
C GLU A 404 13.40 6.40 35.17
N LEU A 405 12.11 6.10 35.38
CA LEU A 405 11.07 7.12 35.52
C LEU A 405 11.29 7.89 36.83
N PRO A 406 11.15 9.24 36.85
CA PRO A 406 11.19 9.98 38.10
C PRO A 406 9.95 9.70 38.95
N ASP A 407 10.21 9.30 40.19
CA ASP A 407 9.26 9.16 41.29
C ASP A 407 8.63 10.52 41.64
N HIS A 408 7.31 10.61 41.49
CA HIS A 408 6.51 11.68 42.05
C HIS A 408 5.51 11.08 43.05
N SER A 409 6.03 10.69 44.21
CA SER A 409 5.24 10.49 45.41
C SER A 409 5.01 11.82 46.14
N HIS A 410 3.76 11.98 46.59
CA HIS A 410 3.24 12.89 47.62
C HIS A 410 3.02 14.38 47.28
N GLN A 411 1.79 14.69 46.85
CA GLN A 411 1.06 15.83 47.41
C GLN A 411 -0.31 15.39 47.95
N PHE A 412 -0.44 15.58 49.26
CA PHE A 412 -1.65 15.49 50.10
C PHE A 412 -2.77 16.41 49.62
N ILE A 413 -4.02 15.91 49.54
CA ILE A 413 -5.26 16.67 49.81
C ILE A 413 -6.28 15.69 50.46
N PRO A 414 -7.03 16.09 51.51
CA PRO A 414 -7.58 15.17 52.52
C PRO A 414 -8.96 14.58 52.19
N ASN A 415 -9.24 13.46 52.87
CA ASN A 415 -10.54 12.80 52.96
C ASN A 415 -11.65 13.77 53.40
N VAL A 416 -12.77 13.74 52.68
CA VAL A 416 -14.06 14.22 53.18
C VAL A 416 -14.90 12.98 53.45
N ASP A 417 -15.19 12.75 54.74
CA ASP A 417 -16.17 11.81 55.24
C ASP A 417 -17.56 12.19 54.73
N ILE A 418 -18.30 11.22 54.17
CA ILE A 418 -19.76 11.26 54.21
C ILE A 418 -20.26 9.91 54.70
N LEU A 419 -20.89 10.00 55.86
CA LEU A 419 -21.53 8.97 56.66
C LEU A 419 -22.71 8.31 55.93
N ASN A 420 -22.90 7.05 56.24
CA ASN A 420 -24.17 6.34 56.13
C ASN A 420 -25.25 7.06 56.95
N GLU A 421 -26.38 7.36 56.29
CA GLU A 421 -27.75 7.07 56.74
C GLU A 421 -28.62 6.78 55.52
#